data_AF-A0A9Y6JI19-F1
#
_entry.id   AF-A0A9Y6JI19-F1
#
_cell.length_a   1.000
_cell.length_b   1.000
_cell.length_c   1.000
_cell.angle_alpha   90.00
_cell.angle_beta   90.00
_cell.angle_gamma   90.00
#
_symmetry.space_group_name_H-M   'P 1'
#
loop_
_entity.id
_entity.type
_entity.pdbx_description
1 polymer ?
#
loop_
_entity_poly.entity_id
_entity_poly.type
_entity_poly.pdbx_seq_one_letter_code
_entity_poly.pdbx_strand_id
1 'polypeptide(L)'
;MEKFLLFIKVVSGLWAVSSSAQRQYHFVYEQKNWTEAQQHCRQYYTDLAAIESMEDVKTLNNMADLEKMKYSEYSNRAWIGLYNDVNSWRWSMDDTGTE
;
A
#
# COMPACT_ATOMS: atom_id res chain seq x y z
N MET A 1 49.01 10.84 -5.31
CA MET A 1 49.70 9.85 -6.15
C MET A 1 49.31 8.47 -5.68
N GLU A 2 48.71 7.69 -6.59
CA GLU A 2 48.60 6.22 -6.64
C GLU A 2 48.38 5.49 -5.31
N LYS A 3 47.21 4.89 -5.07
CA LYS A 3 46.80 3.61 -5.66
C LYS A 3 45.27 3.50 -5.73
N PHE A 4 44.68 4.29 -6.61
CA PHE A 4 43.37 3.98 -7.19
C PHE A 4 43.60 2.81 -8.18
N LEU A 5 42.69 1.82 -8.24
CA LEU A 5 42.42 0.97 -9.42
C LEU A 5 43.12 -0.40 -9.62
N LEU A 6 43.40 -1.26 -8.62
CA LEU A 6 43.84 -2.65 -8.95
C LEU A 6 43.23 -3.82 -8.17
N PHE A 7 42.14 -3.64 -7.43
CA PHE A 7 41.37 -4.77 -6.90
C PHE A 7 39.88 -4.71 -7.25
N ILE A 8 39.57 -4.26 -8.47
CA ILE A 8 38.40 -4.78 -9.21
C ILE A 8 38.74 -6.23 -9.56
N LYS A 9 38.74 -7.11 -8.55
CA LYS A 9 38.66 -8.55 -8.77
C LYS A 9 37.18 -8.83 -8.99
N VAL A 10 36.87 -9.00 -10.27
CA VAL A 10 35.63 -9.56 -10.80
C VAL A 10 35.31 -10.82 -9.99
N VAL A 11 34.45 -10.70 -8.99
CA VAL A 11 33.50 -11.76 -8.69
C VAL A 11 32.23 -11.33 -9.39
N SER A 12 32.05 -11.93 -10.56
CA SER A 12 30.80 -12.03 -11.28
C SER A 12 29.76 -12.71 -10.39
N GLY A 13 29.25 -11.97 -9.42
CA GLY A 13 27.92 -12.17 -8.91
C GLY A 13 27.11 -11.01 -9.43
N LEU A 14 26.25 -11.23 -10.43
CA LEU A 14 25.05 -10.41 -10.51
C LEU A 14 24.30 -10.68 -9.20
N TRP A 15 24.62 -9.89 -8.17
CA TRP A 15 23.63 -9.61 -7.15
C TRP A 15 22.58 -8.80 -7.87
N ALA A 16 21.65 -9.49 -8.53
CA ALA A 16 20.35 -8.93 -8.78
C ALA A 16 19.80 -8.66 -7.38
N VAL A 17 20.03 -7.44 -6.88
CA VAL A 17 19.30 -6.93 -5.73
C VAL A 17 17.87 -6.86 -6.24
N SER A 18 17.12 -7.94 -6.03
CA SER A 18 15.69 -7.95 -6.26
C SER A 18 15.12 -6.98 -5.22
N SER A 19 15.02 -5.71 -5.59
CA SER A 19 14.26 -4.75 -4.80
C SER A 19 12.79 -5.11 -5.01
N SER A 20 12.26 -6.05 -4.22
CA SER A 20 10.82 -6.11 -4.08
C SER A 20 10.41 -4.75 -3.50
N ALA A 21 9.62 -3.98 -4.26
CA ALA A 21 9.07 -2.74 -3.75
C ALA A 21 8.15 -3.12 -2.59
N GLN A 22 8.60 -2.91 -1.36
CA GLN A 22 7.80 -3.18 -0.18
C GLN A 22 6.64 -2.17 -0.17
N ARG A 23 5.40 -2.66 -0.04
CA ARG A 23 4.23 -1.79 0.07
C ARG A 23 4.34 -0.96 1.34
N GLN A 24 4.10 0.34 1.19
CA GLN A 24 3.99 1.27 2.30
C GLN A 24 2.53 1.66 2.48
N TYR A 25 2.00 1.47 3.69
CA TYR A 25 0.61 1.79 4.02
C TYR A 25 0.53 3.04 4.90
N HIS A 26 -0.53 3.82 4.71
CA HIS A 26 -0.84 5.01 5.49
C HIS A 26 -2.27 4.92 6.02
N PHE A 27 -2.44 5.01 7.33
CA PHE A 27 -3.76 5.00 7.96
C PHE A 27 -4.30 6.43 8.07
N VAL A 28 -5.46 6.68 7.47
CA VAL A 28 -6.13 7.99 7.50
C VAL A 28 -7.30 7.94 8.49
N TYR A 29 -7.23 8.77 9.53
CA TYR A 29 -8.25 8.84 10.59
C TYR A 29 -9.37 9.85 10.30
N GLU A 30 -9.42 10.45 9.13
CA GLU A 30 -10.54 11.32 8.77
C GLU A 30 -11.74 10.49 8.32
N GLN A 31 -12.91 10.78 8.87
CA GLN A 31 -14.15 10.11 8.44
C GLN A 31 -14.51 10.54 7.03
N LYS A 32 -14.66 9.56 6.13
CA LYS A 32 -15.03 9.73 4.73
C LYS A 32 -15.93 8.57 4.30
N ASN A 33 -16.78 8.77 3.31
CA ASN A 33 -17.38 7.63 2.61
C ASN A 33 -16.33 6.95 1.70
N TRP A 34 -16.65 5.78 1.13
CA TRP A 34 -15.67 5.01 0.35
C TRP A 34 -15.10 5.82 -0.83
N THR A 35 -15.96 6.51 -1.59
CA THR A 35 -15.54 7.31 -2.75
C THR A 35 -14.64 8.47 -2.35
N GLU A 36 -14.98 9.18 -1.29
CA GLU A 36 -14.16 10.27 -0.74
C GLU A 36 -12.81 9.77 -0.21
N ALA A 37 -12.80 8.59 0.44
CA ALA A 37 -11.58 7.96 0.92
C ALA A 37 -10.64 7.58 -0.24
N GLN A 38 -11.20 6.98 -1.30
CA GLN A 38 -10.46 6.65 -2.52
C GLN A 38 -9.88 7.90 -3.18
N GLN A 39 -10.70 8.95 -3.36
CA GLN A 39 -10.24 10.22 -3.93
C GLN A 39 -9.13 10.86 -3.09
N HIS A 40 -9.28 10.88 -1.77
CA HIS A 40 -8.25 11.39 -0.87
C HIS A 40 -6.95 10.60 -0.99
N CYS A 41 -7.02 9.27 -1.01
CA CYS A 41 -5.84 8.43 -1.18
C CYS A 41 -5.16 8.64 -2.54
N ARG A 42 -5.91 8.79 -3.63
CA ARG A 42 -5.35 9.11 -4.96
C ARG A 42 -4.77 10.53 -5.05
N GLN A 43 -5.28 11.46 -4.26
CA GLN A 43 -4.80 12.84 -4.24
C GLN A 43 -3.48 12.99 -3.47
N TYR A 44 -3.33 12.29 -2.33
CA TYR A 44 -2.21 12.49 -1.41
C TYR A 44 -1.23 11.30 -1.33
N TYR A 45 -1.63 10.13 -1.83
CA TYR A 45 -0.89 8.87 -1.81
C TYR A 45 -1.04 8.14 -3.16
N THR A 46 -1.17 6.80 -3.17
CA THR A 46 -1.39 6.01 -4.38
C THR A 46 -2.88 5.68 -4.59
N ASP A 47 -3.47 4.86 -3.72
CA ASP A 47 -4.89 4.47 -3.74
C ASP A 47 -5.25 3.89 -2.36
N LEU A 48 -6.50 3.46 -2.14
CA LEU A 48 -6.86 2.60 -1.03
C LEU A 48 -6.10 1.26 -1.11
N ALA A 49 -5.80 0.70 0.06
CA ALA A 49 -5.00 -0.52 0.18
C ALA A 49 -5.68 -1.72 -0.51
N ALA A 50 -4.94 -2.39 -1.40
CA ALA A 50 -5.22 -3.75 -1.82
C ALA A 50 -4.61 -4.74 -0.81
N ILE A 51 -5.32 -5.84 -0.55
CA ILE A 51 -4.90 -6.90 0.36
C ILE A 51 -4.66 -8.15 -0.46
N GLU A 52 -3.40 -8.57 -0.55
CA GLU A 52 -3.02 -9.77 -1.33
C GLU A 52 -2.54 -10.91 -0.44
N SER A 53 -2.23 -10.61 0.83
CA SER A 53 -1.72 -11.60 1.77
C SER A 53 -2.25 -11.38 3.19
N MET A 54 -2.14 -12.42 4.03
CA MET A 54 -2.42 -12.29 5.47
C MET A 54 -1.39 -11.41 6.20
N GLU A 55 -0.21 -11.19 5.60
CA GLU A 55 0.77 -10.25 6.11
C GLU A 55 0.28 -8.80 5.96
N ASP A 56 -0.41 -8.48 4.86
CA ASP A 56 -1.05 -7.18 4.66
C ASP A 56 -2.13 -6.96 5.73
N VAL A 57 -2.98 -7.96 5.98
CA VAL A 57 -4.02 -7.91 7.02
C VAL A 57 -3.40 -7.64 8.40
N LYS A 58 -2.34 -8.37 8.75
CA LYS A 58 -1.64 -8.17 10.02
C LYS A 58 -1.04 -6.78 10.12
N THR A 59 -0.42 -6.30 9.05
CA THR A 59 0.21 -4.98 8.98
C THR A 59 -0.82 -3.88 9.17
N LEU A 60 -1.92 -3.91 8.41
CA LEU A 60 -2.99 -2.91 8.48
C LEU A 60 -3.65 -2.88 9.86
N ASN A 61 -3.93 -4.04 10.47
CA ASN A 61 -4.50 -4.11 11.82
C ASN A 61 -3.57 -3.54 12.89
N ASN A 62 -2.25 -3.75 12.76
CA ASN A 62 -1.27 -3.22 13.71
C ASN A 62 -1.03 -1.70 13.58
N MET A 63 -1.34 -1.11 12.42
CA MET A 63 -1.21 0.34 12.20
C MET A 63 -2.36 1.15 12.80
N ALA A 64 -3.50 0.51 13.03
CA ALA A 64 -4.72 1.16 13.49
C ALA A 64 -4.66 1.50 14.99
N ASP A 65 -4.86 2.78 15.30
CA ASP A 65 -5.12 3.27 16.66
C ASP A 65 -6.63 3.27 16.91
N LEU A 66 -7.12 2.23 17.57
CA LEU A 66 -8.55 2.03 17.83
C LEU A 66 -9.16 3.16 18.68
N GLU A 67 -8.35 3.87 19.48
CA GLU A 67 -8.86 5.00 20.27
C GLU A 67 -9.26 6.19 19.39
N LYS A 68 -8.61 6.33 18.23
CA LYS A 68 -8.90 7.35 17.21
C LYS A 68 -10.00 6.92 16.23
N MET A 69 -10.36 5.62 16.20
CA MET A 69 -11.39 5.07 15.30
C MET A 69 -12.78 5.03 15.95
N LYS A 70 -13.16 6.09 16.67
CA LYS A 70 -14.45 6.19 17.37
C LYS A 70 -15.47 6.94 16.52
N TYR A 71 -16.20 6.18 15.71
CA TYR A 71 -17.33 6.66 14.91
C TYR A 71 -18.61 5.98 15.36
N SER A 72 -19.73 6.70 15.42
CA SER A 72 -21.00 6.21 15.98
C SER A 72 -21.35 4.76 15.56
N GLU A 73 -21.55 4.53 14.27
CA GLU A 73 -21.94 3.22 13.72
C GLU A 73 -20.74 2.44 13.13
N TYR A 74 -19.63 3.14 12.84
CA TYR A 74 -18.49 2.59 12.11
C TYR A 74 -17.20 2.54 12.95
N SER A 75 -17.33 2.51 14.28
CA SER A 75 -16.17 2.38 15.17
C SER A 75 -15.34 1.15 14.79
N ASN A 76 -14.02 1.31 14.82
CA ASN A 76 -13.06 0.25 14.48
C ASN A 76 -13.19 -0.31 13.05
N ARG A 77 -13.73 0.48 12.10
CA ARG A 77 -13.77 0.13 10.67
C ARG A 77 -12.95 1.13 9.85
N ALA A 78 -12.34 0.64 8.78
CA ALA A 78 -11.58 1.43 7.81
C ALA A 78 -11.94 0.99 6.39
N TRP A 79 -11.88 1.92 5.44
CA TRP A 79 -12.06 1.59 4.03
C TRP A 79 -10.79 0.96 3.45
N ILE A 80 -10.99 -0.04 2.60
CA ILE A 80 -9.96 -0.66 1.76
C ILE A 80 -10.38 -0.56 0.29
N GLY A 81 -9.48 -0.89 -0.63
CA GLY A 81 -9.71 -0.71 -2.07
C GLY A 81 -10.70 -1.71 -2.68
N LEU A 82 -11.27 -2.62 -1.91
CA LEU A 82 -12.18 -3.65 -2.43
C LEU A 82 -13.56 -3.04 -2.73
N TYR A 83 -14.01 -3.14 -3.98
CA TYR A 83 -15.33 -2.68 -4.41
C TYR A 83 -15.99 -3.69 -5.35
N ASN A 84 -17.32 -3.64 -5.44
CA ASN A 84 -18.09 -4.51 -6.31
C ASN A 84 -18.33 -3.82 -7.66
N ASP A 85 -17.72 -4.33 -8.72
CA ASP A 85 -17.91 -3.87 -10.10
C ASP A 85 -18.80 -4.83 -10.89
N VAL A 86 -20.05 -4.40 -11.13
CA VAL A 86 -21.15 -4.98 -11.92
C VAL A 86 -21.47 -6.47 -11.66
N ASN A 87 -20.48 -7.37 -11.62
CA ASN A 87 -20.59 -8.78 -11.27
C ASN A 87 -19.30 -9.37 -10.63
N SER A 88 -18.32 -8.56 -10.25
CA SER A 88 -17.04 -9.02 -9.71
C SER A 88 -16.46 -8.06 -8.68
N TRP A 89 -15.87 -8.58 -7.62
CA TRP A 89 -15.05 -7.79 -6.72
C TRP A 89 -13.74 -7.41 -7.42
N ARG A 90 -13.34 -6.15 -7.29
CA ARG A 90 -12.09 -5.61 -7.84
C ARG A 90 -11.38 -4.74 -6.80
N TRP A 91 -10.07 -4.60 -6.95
CA TRP A 91 -9.27 -3.65 -6.20
C TRP A 91 -9.20 -2.34 -6.95
N SER A 92 -9.43 -1.22 -6.26
CA SER A 92 -9.33 0.12 -6.84
C SER A 92 -7.92 0.44 -7.35
N MET A 93 -6.90 -0.19 -6.77
CA MET A 93 -5.50 -0.03 -7.16
C MET A 93 -5.18 -0.65 -8.53
N ASP A 94 -5.90 -1.71 -8.91
CA ASP A 94 -5.71 -2.40 -10.20
C ASP A 94 -6.44 -1.69 -11.34
N ASP A 95 -7.33 -0.74 -11.02
CA ASP A 95 -8.04 0.10 -11.98
C ASP A 95 -7.13 1.25 -12.44
N THR A 96 -5.99 0.89 -13.03
CA THR A 96 -5.24 1.80 -13.89
C THR A 96 -6.09 1.96 -15.15
N GLY A 97 -6.70 3.13 -15.37
CA GLY A 97 -7.65 3.38 -16.47
C GLY A 97 -7.12 3.14 -17.88
N THR A 98 -6.84 1.90 -18.23
CA THR A 98 -6.70 1.42 -19.59
C THR A 98 -8.10 1.07 -20.07
N GLU A 99 -8.75 2.09 -20.63
CA GLU A 99 -9.71 1.91 -21.73
C GLU A 99 -9.05 1.18 -22.91
#